data_AF-J9GEF2-F1
#
_entry.id   AF-J9GEF2-F1
#
_cell.length_a   1.000
_cell.length_b   1.000
_cell.length_c   1.000
_cell.angle_alpha   90.00
_cell.angle_beta   90.00
_cell.angle_gamma   90.00
#
_symmetry.space_group_name_H-M   'P 1'
#
loop_
_entity.id
_entity.type
_entity.pdbx_description
1 polymer ?
#
loop_
_entity_poly.entity_id
_entity_poly.type
_entity_poly.pdbx_seq_one_letter_code
_entity_poly.pdbx_strand_id
1 'polypeptide(L)' 'MEDAVMMTQRDRQLMKWAKAMPDELWFEVDDYIDEAETEEAREQLRGIRRWLYRKEECRCGMI' A
#
# COMPACT_ATOMS: atom_id res chain seq x y z
N MET A 1 15.71 25.67 1.94
CA MET A 1 14.45 25.20 1.34
C MET A 1 14.47 23.72 1.55
N GLU A 2 13.70 23.24 2.52
CA GLU A 2 13.51 21.81 2.72
C GLU A 2 12.69 21.33 1.53
N ASP A 3 13.32 20.57 0.63
CA ASP A 3 12.60 19.86 -0.42
C ASP A 3 11.62 18.92 0.27
N ALA A 4 10.36 19.34 0.37
CA ALA A 4 9.26 18.43 0.61
C ALA A 4 9.32 17.40 -0.51
N VAL A 5 9.79 16.20 -0.21
CA VAL A 5 9.85 15.08 -1.15
C VAL A 5 8.41 14.68 -1.46
N MET A 6 7.79 15.42 -2.38
CA MET A 6 6.42 15.18 -2.82
C MET A 6 6.38 13.83 -3.52
N MET A 7 5.47 12.95 -3.09
CA MET A 7 5.23 11.65 -3.70
C MET A 7 5.33 11.70 -5.23
N THR A 8 6.14 10.80 -5.78
CA THR A 8 6.38 10.75 -7.22
C THR A 8 5.12 10.29 -7.95
N GLN A 9 5.09 10.49 -9.27
CA GLN A 9 4.00 9.97 -10.09
C GLN A 9 3.95 8.42 -10.02
N ARG A 10 5.10 7.76 -9.88
CA ARG A 10 5.19 6.31 -9.71
C ARG A 10 4.58 5.88 -8.38
N ASP A 11 4.96 6.52 -7.27
CA ASP A 11 4.39 6.25 -5.95
C ASP A 11 2.86 6.35 -5.97
N ARG A 12 2.32 7.41 -6.57
CA ARG A 12 0.86 7.62 -6.70
C ARG A 12 0.20 6.51 -7.51
N GLN A 13 0.86 5.97 -8.54
CA GLN A 13 0.36 4.83 -9.30
C GLN A 13 0.36 3.56 -8.46
N LEU A 14 1.45 3.26 -7.74
CA LEU A 14 1.54 2.12 -6.83
C LEU A 14 0.41 2.14 -5.80
N MET A 15 0.16 3.29 -5.17
CA MET A 15 -0.97 3.45 -4.24
C MET A 15 -2.34 3.25 -4.90
N LYS A 16 -2.52 3.70 -6.15
CA LYS A 16 -3.78 3.51 -6.87
C LYS A 16 -4.02 2.03 -7.15
N TRP A 17 -2.98 1.29 -7.54
CA TRP A 17 -3.06 -0.15 -7.75
C TRP A 17 -3.30 -0.90 -6.45
N ALA A 18 -2.56 -0.59 -5.38
CA ALA A 18 -2.76 -1.17 -4.05
C ALA A 18 -4.19 -0.98 -3.53
N LYS A 19 -4.81 0.20 -3.72
CA LYS A 19 -6.20 0.46 -3.29
C LYS A 19 -7.25 -0.28 -4.10
N ALA A 20 -6.95 -0.61 -5.35
CA ALA A 20 -7.85 -1.35 -6.25
C ALA A 20 -7.68 -2.88 -6.12
N MET A 21 -6.68 -3.32 -5.36
CA MET A 21 -6.32 -4.73 -5.20
C MET A 21 -7.38 -5.48 -4.37
N PRO A 22 -7.70 -6.73 -4.74
CA PRO A 22 -8.50 -7.61 -3.90
C PRO A 22 -7.84 -7.82 -2.55
N ASP A 23 -8.64 -7.94 -1.48
CA ASP A 23 -8.12 -8.20 -0.13
C ASP A 23 -7.31 -9.50 -0.03
N GLU A 24 -7.59 -10.51 -0.85
CA GLU A 24 -6.83 -11.77 -0.95
C GLU A 24 -5.38 -11.60 -1.36
N LEU A 25 -5.07 -10.53 -2.09
CA LEU A 25 -3.75 -10.26 -2.63
C LEU A 25 -3.02 -9.21 -1.78
N TRP A 26 -3.43 -9.01 -0.53
CA TRP A 26 -2.82 -8.01 0.36
C TRP A 26 -1.28 -8.12 0.44
N PHE A 27 -0.73 -9.33 0.29
CA PHE A 27 0.71 -9.59 0.31
C PHE A 27 1.44 -9.00 -0.91
N GLU A 28 0.79 -8.84 -2.07
CA GLU A 28 1.40 -8.20 -3.24
C GLU A 28 1.67 -6.71 -3.02
N VAL A 29 1.04 -6.10 -2.00
CA VAL A 29 1.36 -4.72 -1.61
C VAL A 29 2.77 -4.61 -1.03
N ASP A 30 3.38 -5.69 -0.55
CA ASP A 30 4.78 -5.68 -0.09
C ASP A 30 5.75 -5.32 -1.24
N ASP A 31 5.51 -5.82 -2.46
CA ASP A 31 6.32 -5.47 -3.63
C ASP A 31 6.22 -3.97 -3.95
N TYR A 32 5.02 -3.39 -3.83
CA TYR A 32 4.82 -1.96 -4.04
C TYR A 32 5.52 -1.11 -2.97
N ILE A 33 5.63 -1.61 -1.73
CA ILE A 33 6.38 -0.92 -0.67
C ILE A 33 7.87 -0.90 -1.02
N ASP A 34 8.42 -2.00 -1.53
CA ASP A 34 9.82 -2.07 -1.94
C ASP A 34 10.10 -1.22 -3.19
N GLU A 35 9.16 -1.13 -4.13
CA GLU A 35 9.26 -0.28 -5.33
C GLU A 35 9.05 1.22 -5.07
N ALA A 36 8.45 1.58 -3.94
CA ALA A 36 8.16 2.97 -3.62
C ALA A 36 9.46 3.78 -3.41
N GLU A 37 9.51 4.94 -4.06
CA GLU A 37 10.69 5.81 -4.11
C GLU A 37 10.77 6.71 -2.87
N THR A 38 9.63 6.98 -2.24
CA THR A 38 9.53 7.87 -1.07
C THR A 38 9.06 7.13 0.18
N GLU A 39 9.59 7.54 1.34
CA GLU A 39 9.18 6.95 2.62
C GLU A 39 7.69 7.20 2.91
N GLU A 40 7.17 8.37 2.53
CA GLU A 40 5.73 8.69 2.67
C GLU A 40 4.86 7.68 1.90
N ALA A 41 5.28 7.27 0.70
CA ALA A 41 4.58 6.25 -0.08
C ALA A 41 4.65 4.87 0.57
N ARG A 42 5.82 4.49 1.10
CA ARG A 42 6.00 3.23 1.84
C ARG A 42 5.07 3.17 3.04
N GLU A 43 4.96 4.26 3.81
CA GLU A 43 4.06 4.32 4.96
C GLU A 43 2.59 4.20 4.56
N GLN A 44 2.16 4.91 3.51
CA GLN A 44 0.79 4.80 3.03
C GLN A 44 0.46 3.40 2.49
N LEU A 45 1.38 2.78 1.75
CA LEU A 45 1.23 1.41 1.24
C LEU A 45 1.17 0.37 2.36
N ARG A 46 1.99 0.52 3.43
CA ARG A 46 1.88 -0.31 4.64
C ARG A 46 0.51 -0.19 5.30
N GLY A 47 -0.06 1.02 5.30
CA GLY A 47 -1.43 1.26 5.78
C GLY A 47 -2.47 0.50 4.94
N ILE A 48 -2.37 0.59 3.61
CA ILE A 48 -3.26 -0.12 2.68
C ILE A 48 -3.14 -1.64 2.86
N ARG A 49 -1.91 -2.17 2.91
CA ARG A 49 -1.63 -3.59 3.15
C ARG A 49 -2.33 -4.08 4.41
N ARG A 50 -2.16 -3.38 5.54
CA ARG A 50 -2.77 -3.76 6.82
C ARG A 50 -4.29 -3.75 6.75
N TRP A 51 -4.87 -2.78 6.04
CA TRP A 51 -6.32 -2.70 5.86
C TRP A 51 -6.87 -3.84 4.99
N LEU A 52 -6.18 -4.20 3.92
CA LEU A 52 -6.55 -5.35 3.07
C LEU A 52 -6.43 -6.67 3.84
N TYR A 53 -5.33 -6.88 4.58
CA TYR A 53 -5.16 -8.05 5.44
C TYR A 53 -6.32 -8.22 6.42
N ARG A 54 -6.69 -7.14 7.13
CA ARG A 54 -7.81 -7.17 8.08
C ARG A 54 -9.15 -7.47 7.40
N LYS A 55 -9.35 -7.01 6.16
CA LYS A 55 -10.55 -7.33 5.39
C LYS A 55 -10.60 -8.81 5.02
N GLU A 56 -9.48 -9.37 4.60
CA GLU A 56 -9.33 -10.78 4.28
C GLU A 56 -9.63 -11.64 5.51
N GLU A 57 -9.04 -11.30 6.67
CA GLU A 57 -9.33 -11.98 7.96
C GLU A 57 -10.82 -11.95 8.32
N CYS A 58 -11.48 -10.79 8.19
CA CYS A 58 -12.92 -10.67 8.42
C CYS A 58 -13.75 -11.50 7.44
N ARG A 59 -13.33 -11.58 6.17
CA ARG A 59 -14.04 -12.31 5.12
C ARG A 59 -13.90 -13.82 5.28
N CYS A 60 -12.72 -14.28 5.66
CA CYS A 60 -12.41 -15.69 5.94
C CYS A 60 -12.92 -16.15 7.33
N GLY A 61 -13.50 -15.24 8.13
CA GLY A 61 -14.03 -15.55 9.46
C GLY A 61 -12.95 -15.90 10.48
N MET A 62 -11.72 -15.40 10.27
CA MET A 62 -10.58 -15.65 11.16
C MET A 62 -10.53 -14.70 12.38
N ILE A 63 -11.49 -13.77 12.50
CA ILE A 63 -11.68 -12.84 13.63
C ILE A 63 -13.10 -12.96 14.17
#